data_AF-A0A812IUM6-F1
#
_entry.id   AF-A0A812IUM6-F1
#
_cell.length_a   1.000
_cell.length_b   1.000
_cell.length_c   1.000
_cell.angle_alpha   90.00
_cell.angle_beta   90.00
_cell.angle_gamma   90.00
#
_symmetry.space_group_name_H-M   'P 1'
#
loop_
_entity.id
_entity.type
_entity.pdbx_description
1 polymer ?
#
loop_
_entity_poly.entity_id
_entity_poly.type
_entity_poly.pdbx_seq_one_letter_code
_entity_poly.pdbx_strand_id
1 'polypeptide(L)' 'ATFMTGRMPFHTGINRWIPDEAYGLPLNETTLPSLLQKLGYRRHIVGKWHLGFFKSEYTPTFR' A
#
# COMPACT_ATOMS: atom_id res chain seq x y z
N ALA A 1 -3.35 -5.60 -1.66
CA ALA A 1 -2.51 -5.38 -0.46
C ALA A 1 -1.44 -6.45 -0.30
N THR A 2 -1.82 -7.73 -0.40
CA THR A 2 -0.93 -8.89 -0.17
C THR A 2 0.37 -8.88 -0.96
N PHE A 3 0.38 -8.49 -2.23
CA PHE A 3 1.64 -8.36 -2.98
C PHE A 3 2.60 -7.35 -2.35
N MET A 4 2.08 -6.23 -1.85
CA MET A 4 2.90 -5.18 -1.26
C MET A 4 3.42 -5.55 0.12
N THR A 5 2.68 -6.30 0.93
CA THR A 5 3.06 -6.58 2.33
C THR A 5 3.51 -8.01 2.60
N GLY A 6 3.24 -8.94 1.70
CA GLY A 6 3.39 -10.39 1.94
C GLY A 6 2.37 -10.96 2.93
N ARG A 7 1.36 -10.16 3.34
CA ARG A 7 0.39 -10.55 4.37
C ARG A 7 -0.98 -10.84 3.77
N MET A 8 -1.69 -11.80 4.38
CA MET A 8 -3.07 -12.09 4.00
C MET A 8 -3.98 -10.87 4.22
N PRO A 9 -5.04 -10.70 3.39
CA PRO A 9 -5.96 -9.56 3.44
C PRO A 9 -6.46 -9.21 4.85
N PHE A 10 -6.81 -10.22 5.64
CA PHE A 10 -7.36 -10.06 6.99
C PHE A 10 -6.40 -9.35 7.97
N HIS A 11 -5.08 -9.40 7.75
CA HIS A 11 -4.12 -8.64 8.57
C HIS A 11 -4.09 -7.15 8.23
N THR A 12 -4.40 -6.80 6.98
CA THR A 12 -4.29 -5.43 6.46
C THR A 12 -5.59 -4.66 6.48
N GLY A 13 -6.72 -5.34 6.72
CA GLY A 13 -8.07 -4.76 6.62
C GLY A 13 -8.58 -4.58 5.17
N ILE A 14 -7.73 -4.75 4.15
CA ILE A 14 -8.12 -4.64 2.74
C ILE A 14 -8.67 -5.99 2.26
N ASN A 15 -9.95 -6.22 2.57
CA ASN A 15 -10.64 -7.49 2.32
C ASN A 15 -11.60 -7.45 1.12
N ARG A 16 -11.95 -6.26 0.62
CA ARG A 16 -12.84 -6.06 -0.53
C ARG A 16 -12.08 -5.51 -1.73
N TRP A 17 -12.51 -5.91 -2.93
CA TRP A 17 -11.89 -5.44 -4.17
C TRP A 17 -12.27 -4.00 -4.49
N ILE A 18 -13.53 -3.61 -4.27
CA ILE A 18 -14.03 -2.24 -4.29
C ILE A 18 -14.58 -1.96 -2.90
N PRO A 19 -13.95 -1.05 -2.14
CA PRO A 19 -14.48 -0.61 -0.85
C PRO A 19 -15.49 0.52 -1.04
N ASP A 20 -16.55 0.47 -0.25
CA ASP A 20 -17.68 1.42 -0.28
C ASP A 20 -17.43 2.63 0.66
N GLU A 21 -16.30 2.59 1.38
CA GLU A 21 -15.92 3.50 2.46
C GLU A 21 -14.46 3.95 2.31
N ALA A 22 -14.06 4.97 3.08
CA ALA A 22 -12.67 5.39 3.14
C ALA A 22 -11.78 4.24 3.63
N TYR A 23 -10.84 3.82 2.79
CA TYR A 23 -9.93 2.72 3.08
C TYR A 23 -8.50 3.07 2.66
N GLY A 24 -7.55 2.35 3.22
CA GLY A 24 -6.18 2.36 2.75
C GLY A 24 -5.32 1.34 3.46
N LEU A 25 -4.15 1.08 2.88
CA LEU A 25 -3.17 0.22 3.53
C LEU A 25 -2.73 0.91 4.84
N PRO A 26 -2.75 0.22 6.00
CA PRO A 26 -2.31 0.82 7.24
C PRO A 26 -0.89 1.37 7.11
N LEU A 27 -0.67 2.61 7.57
CA LEU A 27 0.58 3.34 7.35
C LEU A 27 1.79 2.71 8.08
N ASN A 28 1.52 1.82 9.05
CA ASN A 28 2.53 1.05 9.78
C ASN A 28 2.91 -0.28 9.10
N GLU A 29 2.29 -0.64 7.97
CA GLU A 29 2.66 -1.85 7.22
C GLU A 29 4.00 -1.67 6.51
N THR A 30 4.84 -2.68 6.61
CA THR A 30 6.10 -2.72 5.86
C THR A 30 5.83 -3.25 4.46
N THR A 31 6.14 -2.44 3.45
CA THR A 31 5.96 -2.84 2.05
C THR A 31 7.24 -3.41 1.43
N LEU A 32 7.11 -4.29 0.45
CA LEU A 32 8.19 -4.83 -0.37
C LEU A 32 9.14 -3.73 -0.89
N PRO A 33 8.66 -2.65 -1.55
CA PRO A 33 9.55 -1.57 -1.96
C PRO A 33 10.22 -0.82 -0.79
N SER A 34 9.60 -0.75 0.40
CA SER A 34 10.24 -0.18 1.59
C SER A 34 11.40 -1.07 2.08
N LEU A 35 11.24 -2.39 2.03
CA LEU A 35 12.32 -3.34 2.35
C LEU A 35 13.46 -3.27 1.33
N LEU A 36 13.14 -3.27 0.04
CA LEU A 36 14.15 -3.17 -1.02
C LEU A 36 14.93 -1.85 -0.95
N GLN A 37 14.26 -0.75 -0.57
CA GLN A 37 14.91 0.54 -0.38
C GLN A 37 16.02 0.48 0.68
N LYS A 38 15.83 -0.27 1.78
CA LYS A 38 16.86 -0.49 2.81
C LYS A 38 18.10 -1.21 2.28
N LEU A 39 17.96 -1.94 1.17
CA LEU A 39 19.04 -2.64 0.48
C LEU A 39 19.65 -1.82 -0.67
N GLY A 40 19.30 -0.54 -0.80
CA GLY A 40 19.85 0.37 -1.82
C GLY A 40 19.07 0.41 -3.14
N TYR A 41 17.92 -0.24 -3.24
CA TYR A 41 17.11 -0.18 -4.46
C TYR A 41 16.35 1.15 -4.58
N ARG A 42 16.25 1.65 -5.81
CA ARG A 42 15.33 2.75 -6.15
C ARG A 42 13.92 2.18 -6.34
N ARG A 43 12.93 2.86 -5.78
CA ARG A 43 11.52 2.46 -5.83
C ARG A 43 10.74 3.34 -6.80
N HIS A 44 10.09 2.71 -7.77
CA HIS A 44 9.23 3.37 -8.75
C HIS A 44 7.95 2.54 -8.89
N ILE A 45 6.83 3.21 -9.10
CA ILE A 45 5.54 2.58 -9.43
C ILE A 45 4.93 3.32 -10.61
N VAL A 46 4.37 2.58 -11.56
CA VAL A 46 3.68 3.12 -12.73
C VAL A 46 2.35 2.38 -12.85
N GLY A 47 1.25 3.14 -12.98
CA GLY A 47 -0.09 2.58 -13.12
C GLY A 47 -0.91 2.57 -11.82
N LYS A 48 -1.70 1.51 -11.64
CA LYS A 48 -2.74 1.44 -10.61
C LYS A 48 -2.17 1.29 -9.20
N TRP A 49 -2.65 2.13 -8.27
CA TRP A 49 -2.33 2.03 -6.84
C TRP A 49 -3.34 1.16 -6.08
N HIS A 50 -4.58 1.62 -5.93
CA HIS A 50 -5.70 0.87 -5.34
C HIS A 50 -5.45 0.33 -3.92
N LEU A 51 -4.71 1.07 -3.10
CA LEU A 51 -4.47 0.78 -1.68
C LEU A 51 -4.79 1.99 -0.79
N GLY A 52 -5.78 2.79 -1.21
CA GLY A 52 -6.23 4.00 -0.54
C GLY A 52 -5.84 5.29 -1.25
N PHE A 53 -6.71 6.29 -1.16
CA PHE A 53 -6.52 7.62 -1.76
C PHE A 53 -7.29 8.75 -1.05
N PHE A 54 -7.90 8.47 0.11
CA PHE A 54 -8.78 9.42 0.81
C PHE A 54 -8.02 10.51 1.57
N LYS A 55 -6.73 10.31 1.84
CA LYS A 55 -5.77 11.33 2.31
C LYS A 55 -4.44 11.15 1.59
N SER A 56 -3.64 12.22 1.52
CA SER A 56 -2.35 12.21 0.84
C SER A 56 -1.39 11.16 1.41
N GLU A 57 -1.43 10.86 2.70
CA GLU A 57 -0.59 9.82 3.32
C GLU A 57 -0.86 8.41 2.78
N TYR A 58 -2.03 8.18 2.19
CA TYR A 58 -2.37 6.91 1.56
C TYR A 58 -1.99 6.85 0.08
N THR A 59 -1.48 7.94 -0.52
CA THR A 59 -0.98 7.95 -1.90
C THR A 59 0.55 7.73 -1.94
N PRO A 60 1.10 7.03 -2.94
CA PRO A 60 2.54 6.69 -2.96
C PRO A 60 3.50 7.89 -2.96
N THR A 61 3.02 9.05 -3.42
CA THR A 61 3.82 10.27 -3.56
C THR A 61 3.42 11.37 -2.59
N PHE A 62 2.50 11.12 -1.64
CA PHE A 62 1.97 12.13 -0.72
C PHE A 62 1.39 13.35 -1.44
N ARG A 63 0.69 13.11 -2.55
CA ARG A 63 0.02 14.11 -3.39
C ARG A 63 -1.47 13.83 -3.47
#